data_AF-A0A661FHS5-F1
#
_entry.id   AF-A0A661FHS5-F1
#
_cell.length_a   1.000
_cell.length_b   1.000
_cell.length_c   1.000
_cell.angle_alpha   90.00
_cell.angle_beta   90.00
_cell.angle_gamma   90.00
#
_symmetry.space_group_name_H-M   'P 1'
#
loop_
_entity.id
_entity.type
_entity.pdbx_description
1 polymer ?
#
loop_
_entity_poly.entity_id
_entity_poly.type
_entity_poly.pdbx_seq_one_letter_code
_entity_poly.pdbx_strand_id
1 'polypeptide(L)'
;MPTWIILLLGVALLVAAALLLRGRNEKPEKQKQSVRRTVASLTPKEQLERIRQSERFWGVAIETREDSHACKAVHKVVDREFQTYDVPKLPLEECDNVNCRCRYYGLPDLRKSERRETTSDRRQSIRYEPNKDNRRIGEDRRKADELWKNSNTQDL
;
A
#
# COMPACT_ATOMS: atom_id res chain seq x y z
N MET A 1 35.55 48.95 21.09
CA MET A 1 34.47 47.93 21.14
C MET A 1 35.07 46.66 21.69
N PRO A 2 34.66 46.21 22.88
CA PRO A 2 35.37 45.15 23.54
C PRO A 2 35.01 43.80 22.88
N THR A 3 36.04 43.05 22.51
CA THR A 3 35.98 41.87 21.60
C THR A 3 35.06 40.75 22.11
N TRP A 4 34.83 40.68 23.43
CA TRP A 4 33.91 39.73 24.05
C TRP A 4 32.45 39.93 23.64
N ILE A 5 32.03 41.14 23.25
CA ILE A 5 30.66 41.39 22.76
C ILE A 5 30.42 40.71 21.40
N ILE A 6 31.43 40.70 20.54
CA ILE A 6 31.35 40.07 19.21
C ILE A 6 31.26 38.55 19.35
N LEU A 7 32.02 37.97 20.30
CA LEU A 7 31.93 36.54 20.60
C LEU A 7 30.56 36.14 21.16
N LEU A 8 29.99 36.93 22.08
CA LEU A 8 28.66 36.65 22.63
C LEU A 8 27.56 36.73 21.56
N LEU A 9 27.63 37.72 20.66
CA LEU A 9 26.69 37.83 19.53
C LEU A 9 26.81 36.66 18.55
N GLY A 10 28.05 36.21 18.26
CA GLY A 10 28.28 35.04 17.40
C GLY A 10 27.71 33.75 17.99
N VAL A 11 27.89 33.52 19.29
CA VAL A 11 27.34 32.35 19.99
C VAL A 11 25.81 32.39 20.03
N ALA A 12 25.22 33.56 20.28
CA ALA A 12 23.77 33.74 20.29
C ALA A 12 23.14 33.43 18.92
N LEU A 13 23.78 33.86 17.82
CA LEU A 13 23.35 33.57 16.45
C LEU A 13 23.41 32.07 16.12
N LEU A 14 24.47 31.38 16.55
CA LEU A 14 24.60 29.93 16.35
C LEU A 14 23.53 29.14 17.12
N VAL A 15 23.23 29.55 18.36
CA VAL A 15 22.17 28.91 19.17
C VAL A 15 20.79 29.15 18.53
N ALA A 16 20.51 30.37 18.07
CA ALA A 16 19.25 30.68 17.39
C ALA A 16 19.08 29.88 16.09
N ALA A 17 20.14 29.75 15.28
CA ALA A 17 20.12 28.95 14.06
C ALA A 17 19.90 27.45 14.37
N ALA A 18 20.56 26.92 15.41
CA ALA A 18 20.38 25.53 15.84
C ALA A 18 18.95 25.24 16.33
N LEU A 19 18.32 26.19 17.04
CA LEU A 19 16.93 26.07 17.49
C LEU A 19 15.94 26.11 16.31
N LEU A 20 16.16 26.99 15.33
CA LEU A 20 15.33 27.06 14.12
C LEU A 20 15.44 25.80 13.25
N LEU A 21 16.62 25.19 13.16
CA LEU A 21 16.83 23.94 12.43
C LEU A 21 16.21 22.73 13.15
N ARG A 22 16.17 22.72 14.49
CA ARG A 22 15.51 21.66 15.28
C ARG A 22 13.98 21.72 15.22
N GLY A 23 13.39 22.91 15.11
CA GLY A 23 11.93 23.10 15.06
C GLY A 23 11.23 22.58 13.78
N ARG A 24 11.98 22.20 12.74
CA ARG A 24 11.40 21.66 11.49
C ARG A 24 11.18 20.14 11.50
N ASN A 25 11.51 19.46 12.61
CA ASN A 25 11.47 17.99 12.68
C ASN A 25 10.31 17.44 13.52
N GLU A 26 9.28 18.25 13.78
CA GLU A 26 8.01 17.78 14.31
C GLU A 26 7.30 16.93 13.25
N LYS A 27 7.59 15.61 13.24
CA LYS A 27 6.84 14.64 12.44
C LYS A 27 5.36 14.69 12.87
N PRO A 28 4.40 14.74 11.93
CA PRO A 28 2.98 14.71 12.27
C PRO A 28 2.58 13.29 12.69
N GLU A 29 2.90 12.89 13.92
CA GLU A 29 2.59 11.55 14.44
C GLU A 29 1.20 11.49 15.11
N LYS A 30 0.59 12.63 15.43
CA LYS A 30 -0.65 12.71 16.22
C LYS A 30 -1.96 12.67 15.41
N GLN A 31 -1.93 12.43 14.09
CA GLN A 31 -3.16 12.42 13.28
C GLN A 31 -3.85 11.05 13.15
N LYS A 32 -3.20 9.95 13.59
CA LYS A 32 -3.79 8.60 13.50
C LYS A 32 -4.88 8.32 14.54
N GLN A 33 -4.87 8.99 15.69
CA GLN A 33 -5.81 8.72 16.79
C GLN A 33 -7.12 9.52 16.72
N SER A 34 -7.10 10.76 16.22
CA SER A 34 -8.33 11.57 16.13
C SER A 34 -9.28 11.05 15.05
N VAL A 35 -8.74 10.58 13.92
CA VAL A 35 -9.54 10.00 12.83
C VAL A 35 -10.23 8.70 13.25
N ARG A 36 -9.64 7.90 14.15
CA ARG A 36 -10.27 6.66 14.66
C ARG A 36 -11.51 6.91 15.51
N ARG A 37 -11.63 8.07 16.17
CA ARG A 37 -12.78 8.37 17.04
C ARG A 37 -13.99 8.89 16.26
N THR A 38 -13.79 9.65 15.18
CA THR A 38 -14.91 10.21 14.40
C THR A 38 -15.61 9.20 13.49
N VAL A 39 -15.02 8.02 13.25
CA VAL A 39 -15.63 6.97 12.41
C VAL A 39 -16.59 6.08 13.21
N ALA A 40 -16.60 6.18 14.54
CA ALA A 40 -17.44 5.32 15.38
C ALA A 40 -18.95 5.65 15.33
N SER A 41 -19.36 6.78 14.74
CA SER A 41 -20.77 7.19 14.64
C SER A 41 -21.31 7.21 13.21
N LEU A 42 -20.52 6.82 12.21
CA LEU A 42 -20.97 6.81 10.82
C LEU A 42 -21.79 5.55 10.56
N THR A 43 -22.84 5.68 9.75
CA THR A 43 -23.56 4.52 9.23
C THR A 43 -22.62 3.69 8.34
N PRO A 44 -22.83 2.37 8.17
CA PRO A 44 -21.99 1.55 7.32
C PRO A 44 -21.88 2.08 5.88
N LYS A 45 -22.96 2.65 5.34
CA LYS A 45 -22.96 3.27 4.00
C LYS A 45 -22.05 4.49 3.92
N GLU A 46 -22.17 5.41 4.88
CA GLU A 46 -21.31 6.60 4.92
C GLU A 46 -19.84 6.24 5.14
N GLN A 47 -19.58 5.19 5.92
CA GLN A 47 -18.23 4.69 6.11
C GLN A 47 -17.62 4.19 4.80
N LEU A 48 -18.38 3.45 4.00
CA LEU A 48 -17.93 2.97 2.69
C LEU A 48 -17.67 4.13 1.73
N GLU A 49 -18.57 5.11 1.66
CA GLU A 49 -18.40 6.29 0.83
C GLU A 49 -17.17 7.11 1.22
N ARG A 50 -16.91 7.25 2.53
CA ARG A 50 -15.70 7.92 3.00
C ARG A 50 -14.42 7.18 2.59
N ILE A 51 -14.45 5.84 2.60
CA ILE A 51 -13.32 5.04 2.13
C ILE A 51 -13.09 5.29 0.63
N ARG A 52 -14.16 5.25 -0.18
CA ARG A 52 -14.14 5.54 -1.63
C ARG A 52 -13.56 6.90 -1.95
N GLN A 53 -14.01 7.93 -1.25
CA GLN A 53 -13.59 9.32 -1.50
C GLN A 53 -12.15 9.62 -1.08
N SER A 54 -11.58 8.83 -0.16
CA SER A 54 -10.28 9.19 0.41
C SER A 54 -9.09 8.91 -0.49
N GLU A 55 -9.24 8.12 -1.57
CA GLU A 55 -8.18 7.64 -2.49
C GLU A 55 -6.98 6.95 -1.81
N ARG A 56 -7.00 6.78 -0.49
CA ARG A 56 -5.91 6.23 0.34
C ARG A 56 -6.00 4.73 0.51
N PHE A 57 -7.13 4.14 0.13
CA PHE A 57 -7.41 2.73 0.33
C PHE A 57 -7.63 2.07 -1.03
N TRP A 58 -6.95 0.94 -1.25
CA TRP A 58 -7.11 0.16 -2.49
C TRP A 58 -8.28 -0.83 -2.39
N GLY A 59 -8.69 -1.17 -1.16
CA GLY A 59 -9.74 -2.15 -0.91
C GLY A 59 -10.42 -1.95 0.45
N VAL A 60 -11.35 -2.85 0.75
CA VAL A 60 -12.19 -2.83 1.94
C VAL A 60 -12.27 -4.24 2.52
N ALA A 61 -12.16 -4.36 3.83
CA ALA A 61 -12.48 -5.57 4.59
C ALA A 61 -13.66 -5.29 5.54
N ILE A 62 -14.27 -6.34 6.08
CA ILE A 62 -15.30 -6.20 7.12
C ILE A 62 -14.67 -6.61 8.44
N GLU A 63 -14.66 -5.70 9.41
CA GLU A 63 -14.12 -5.96 10.75
C GLU A 63 -15.24 -5.99 11.80
N THR A 64 -15.05 -6.85 12.80
CA THR A 64 -15.83 -6.91 14.03
C THR A 64 -14.96 -6.37 15.15
N ARG A 65 -15.47 -5.40 15.94
CA ARG A 65 -14.73 -4.94 17.13
C ARG A 65 -14.74 -5.96 18.26
N GLU A 66 -15.81 -6.73 18.33
CA GLU A 66 -16.08 -7.67 19.39
C GLU A 66 -16.88 -8.84 18.80
N ASP A 67 -16.45 -10.06 19.09
CA ASP A 67 -17.02 -11.27 18.49
C ASP A 67 -18.47 -11.51 18.95
N SER A 68 -18.83 -11.05 20.16
CA SER A 68 -20.20 -11.12 20.70
C SER A 68 -21.23 -10.30 19.88
N HIS A 69 -20.77 -9.30 19.13
CA HIS A 69 -21.58 -8.42 18.31
C HIS A 69 -21.43 -8.69 16.80
N ALA A 70 -20.73 -9.76 16.44
CA ALA A 70 -20.65 -10.24 15.07
C ALA A 70 -21.89 -11.08 14.71
N CYS A 71 -22.28 -11.07 13.44
CA CYS A 71 -23.24 -12.04 12.91
C CYS A 71 -22.49 -13.24 12.32
N LYS A 72 -23.13 -14.41 12.28
CA LYS A 72 -22.52 -15.63 11.72
C LYS A 72 -22.10 -15.47 10.26
N ALA A 73 -22.85 -14.66 9.51
CA ALA A 73 -22.52 -14.34 8.12
C ALA A 73 -21.16 -13.65 7.98
N VAL A 74 -20.80 -12.75 8.91
CA VAL A 74 -19.52 -12.03 8.85
C VAL A 74 -18.32 -12.95 9.12
N HIS A 75 -18.45 -13.96 9.98
CA HIS A 75 -17.37 -14.93 10.18
C HIS A 75 -16.98 -15.70 8.91
N LYS A 76 -17.86 -15.79 7.90
CA LYS A 76 -17.54 -16.40 6.60
C LYS A 76 -16.70 -15.48 5.69
N VAL A 77 -16.67 -14.18 5.96
CA VAL A 77 -16.09 -13.13 5.09
C VAL A 77 -15.06 -12.25 5.78
N VAL A 78 -14.82 -12.39 7.09
CA VAL A 78 -13.94 -11.52 7.88
C VAL A 78 -12.50 -11.50 7.38
N ASP A 79 -11.99 -12.62 6.87
CA ASP A 79 -10.63 -12.75 6.32
C ASP A 79 -10.54 -12.44 4.83
N ARG A 80 -11.62 -11.91 4.23
CA ARG A 80 -11.66 -11.57 2.80
C ARG A 80 -11.44 -10.08 2.58
N GLU A 81 -10.65 -9.81 1.57
CA GLU A 81 -10.41 -8.47 1.06
C GLU A 81 -11.27 -8.25 -0.18
N PHE A 82 -11.99 -7.14 -0.22
CA PHE A 82 -12.85 -6.76 -1.32
C PHE A 82 -12.30 -5.53 -2.02
N GLN A 83 -12.56 -5.44 -3.32
CA GLN A 83 -12.38 -4.17 -4.03
C GLN A 83 -13.40 -3.15 -3.53
N THR A 84 -13.05 -1.87 -3.54
CA THR A 84 -13.88 -0.79 -2.99
C THR A 84 -15.30 -0.70 -3.59
N TYR A 85 -15.49 -1.22 -4.81
CA TYR A 85 -16.77 -1.24 -5.51
C TYR A 85 -17.50 -2.59 -5.45
N ASP A 86 -16.82 -3.67 -5.06
CA ASP A 86 -17.34 -5.05 -5.04
C ASP A 86 -17.49 -5.58 -3.61
N VAL A 87 -17.77 -4.68 -2.66
CA VAL A 87 -17.95 -5.06 -1.26
C VAL A 87 -19.42 -5.42 -1.01
N PRO A 88 -19.71 -6.51 -0.27
CA PRO A 88 -21.08 -6.83 0.10
C PRO A 88 -21.65 -5.75 1.01
N LYS A 89 -22.94 -5.43 0.83
CA LYS A 89 -23.61 -4.38 1.59
C LYS A 89 -23.83 -4.84 3.03
N LEU A 90 -23.48 -3.98 3.98
CA LEU A 90 -23.85 -4.13 5.39
C LEU A 90 -25.18 -3.44 5.67
N PRO A 91 -26.08 -4.04 6.48
CA PRO A 91 -25.99 -5.38 7.05
C PRO A 91 -26.09 -6.48 5.99
N LEU A 92 -25.40 -7.61 6.20
CA LEU A 92 -25.46 -8.76 5.29
C LEU A 92 -26.88 -9.35 5.29
N GLU A 93 -27.31 -9.92 4.16
CA GLU A 93 -28.65 -10.52 3.99
C GLU A 93 -28.95 -11.60 5.06
N GLU A 94 -27.94 -12.31 5.54
CA GLU A 94 -28.04 -13.33 6.60
C GLU A 94 -27.60 -12.81 7.98
N CYS A 95 -27.92 -11.55 8.33
CA CYS A 95 -27.57 -11.01 9.64
C CYS A 95 -28.49 -11.56 10.74
N ASP A 96 -27.98 -12.44 11.59
CA ASP A 96 -28.70 -13.09 12.68
C ASP A 96 -28.64 -12.34 14.03
N ASN A 97 -27.93 -11.21 14.09
CA ASN A 97 -27.68 -10.46 15.33
C ASN A 97 -28.43 -9.11 15.33
N VAL A 98 -29.26 -8.89 16.35
CA VAL A 98 -30.06 -7.65 16.53
C VAL A 98 -29.16 -6.44 16.85
N ASN A 99 -28.04 -6.65 17.53
CA ASN A 99 -27.09 -5.59 17.89
C ASN A 99 -25.75 -5.82 17.17
N CYS A 100 -25.83 -6.00 15.85
CA CYS A 100 -24.68 -6.22 14.99
C CYS A 100 -23.81 -4.95 14.91
N ARG A 101 -22.51 -5.07 15.21
CA ARG A 101 -21.54 -3.96 15.17
C ARG A 101 -20.46 -4.14 14.09
N CYS A 102 -20.78 -4.88 13.04
CA CYS A 102 -19.90 -5.07 11.89
C CYS A 102 -19.73 -3.76 11.13
N ARG A 103 -18.51 -3.48 10.69
CA ARG A 103 -18.16 -2.23 10.02
C ARG A 103 -17.15 -2.48 8.91
N TYR A 104 -17.08 -1.55 7.96
CA TYR A 104 -16.04 -1.62 6.94
C TYR A 104 -14.68 -1.20 7.52
N TYR A 105 -13.60 -1.69 6.95
CA TYR A 105 -12.24 -1.28 7.27
C TYR A 105 -11.51 -1.05 5.95
N GLY A 106 -11.00 0.16 5.74
CA GLY A 106 -10.25 0.50 4.53
C GLY A 106 -8.85 -0.12 4.57
N LEU A 107 -8.48 -0.85 3.50
CA LEU A 107 -7.15 -1.43 3.33
C LEU A 107 -6.24 -0.38 2.67
N PRO A 108 -5.25 0.16 3.39
CA PRO A 108 -4.45 1.28 2.89
C PRO A 108 -3.56 0.84 1.72
N ASP A 109 -3.43 1.67 0.69
CA ASP A 109 -2.44 1.42 -0.36
C ASP A 109 -1.04 1.65 0.21
N LEU A 110 -0.27 0.56 0.29
CA LEU A 110 1.10 0.57 0.82
C LEU A 110 2.14 0.87 -0.28
N ARG A 111 1.72 0.98 -1.55
CA ARG A 111 2.62 1.31 -2.65
C ARG A 111 3.01 2.78 -2.54
N LYS A 112 4.25 3.02 -2.10
CA LYS A 112 4.81 4.38 -1.94
C LYS A 112 5.43 4.95 -3.21
N SER A 113 5.73 4.11 -4.18
CA SER A 113 6.51 4.50 -5.36
C SER A 113 5.62 4.62 -6.58
N GLU A 114 5.92 5.64 -7.37
CA GLU A 114 5.50 5.75 -8.75
C GLU A 114 5.73 4.41 -9.49
N ARG A 115 4.73 4.00 -10.26
CA ARG A 115 4.82 2.78 -11.06
C ARG A 115 6.02 2.91 -11.98
N ARG A 116 6.75 1.82 -12.22
CA ARG A 116 7.91 1.80 -13.14
C ARG A 116 7.56 2.17 -14.59
N GLU A 117 6.29 2.45 -14.87
CA GLU A 117 5.77 2.91 -16.16
C GLU A 117 6.07 4.39 -16.44
N THR A 118 6.25 5.22 -15.40
CA THR A 118 6.51 6.66 -15.59
C THR A 118 7.96 6.94 -16.00
N THR A 119 8.88 6.01 -15.73
CA THR A 119 10.24 6.06 -16.28
C THR A 119 10.27 5.18 -17.51
N SER A 120 10.78 5.68 -18.64
CA SER A 120 10.93 4.88 -19.86
C SER A 120 11.59 3.54 -19.52
N ASP A 121 10.96 2.43 -19.93
CA ASP A 121 11.48 1.10 -19.64
C ASP A 121 12.92 1.03 -20.18
N ARG A 122 13.89 0.84 -19.29
CA ARG A 122 15.32 0.72 -19.63
C ARG A 122 15.57 -0.37 -20.68
N ARG A 123 14.63 -1.29 -20.88
CA ARG A 123 14.68 -2.33 -21.92
C ARG A 123 14.42 -1.82 -23.34
N GLN A 124 13.87 -0.61 -23.52
CA GLN A 124 13.65 -0.06 -24.87
C GLN A 124 14.97 0.16 -25.63
N SER A 125 16.07 0.49 -24.94
CA SER A 125 17.39 0.65 -25.57
C SER A 125 18.15 -0.66 -25.79
N ILE A 126 17.71 -1.77 -25.18
CA ILE A 126 18.49 -3.00 -25.06
C ILE A 126 18.01 -4.09 -26.05
N ARG A 127 16.83 -3.95 -26.65
CA ARG A 127 16.17 -5.02 -27.41
C ARG A 127 16.59 -5.13 -28.88
N TYR A 128 17.12 -4.06 -29.48
CA TYR A 128 17.47 -4.03 -30.92
C TYR A 128 18.85 -3.42 -31.16
N GLU A 129 19.89 -3.98 -30.54
CA GLU A 129 21.26 -3.64 -30.92
C GLU A 129 21.68 -4.57 -32.09
N PRO A 130 21.76 -4.08 -33.35
CA PRO A 130 22.01 -4.94 -34.52
C PRO A 130 23.39 -5.60 -34.52
N ASN A 131 24.32 -5.09 -33.69
CA ASN A 131 25.70 -5.58 -33.57
C ASN A 131 25.96 -6.39 -32.29
N LYS A 132 24.93 -6.83 -31.57
CA LYS A 132 25.11 -7.74 -30.43
C LYS A 132 24.57 -9.11 -30.76
N ASP A 133 25.41 -10.11 -30.55
CA ASP A 133 25.01 -11.51 -30.69
C ASP A 133 23.81 -11.82 -29.78
N ASN A 134 22.98 -12.77 -30.23
CA ASN A 134 21.83 -13.23 -29.48
C ASN A 134 22.27 -13.63 -28.06
N ARG A 135 21.80 -12.95 -27.01
CA ARG A 135 22.22 -13.22 -25.62
C ARG A 135 21.94 -14.63 -25.10
N ARG A 136 21.25 -15.45 -25.89
CA ARG A 136 20.94 -16.86 -25.62
C ARG A 136 21.96 -17.82 -26.25
N ILE A 137 23.24 -17.45 -26.30
CA ILE A 137 24.35 -18.36 -26.67
C ILE A 137 24.70 -19.18 -25.42
N GLY A 138 24.02 -20.29 -25.24
CA GLY A 138 24.28 -21.20 -24.12
C GLY A 138 23.35 -22.40 -24.20
N GLU A 139 23.87 -23.54 -23.79
CA GLU A 139 23.08 -24.77 -23.69
C GLU A 139 21.96 -24.57 -22.66
N ASP A 140 20.72 -24.90 -23.03
CA ASP A 140 19.60 -24.80 -22.11
C ASP A 140 19.87 -25.75 -20.94
N ARG A 141 19.72 -25.25 -19.71
CA ARG A 141 19.97 -26.06 -18.51
C ARG A 141 18.84 -27.02 -18.21
N ARG A 142 17.74 -26.98 -18.97
CA ARG A 142 16.60 -27.88 -18.82
C ARG A 142 16.88 -29.17 -19.59
N LYS A 143 17.09 -30.27 -18.87
CA LYS A 143 17.25 -31.63 -19.42
C LYS A 143 16.02 -32.19 -20.17
N ALA A 144 14.90 -31.45 -20.20
CA ALA A 144 13.62 -31.95 -20.73
C ALA A 144 13.48 -31.83 -22.27
N ASP A 145 14.39 -31.13 -22.95
CA ASP A 145 14.29 -30.89 -24.39
C ASP A 145 14.80 -32.06 -25.26
N GLU A 146 15.39 -33.11 -24.66
CA GLU A 146 15.80 -34.31 -25.41
C GLU A 146 14.61 -35.09 -25.98
N LEU A 147 13.45 -35.04 -25.32
CA LEU A 147 12.25 -35.76 -25.75
C LEU A 147 11.68 -35.20 -27.08
N TRP A 148 11.81 -33.90 -27.32
CA TRP A 148 11.31 -33.25 -28.55
C TRP A 148 12.27 -33.37 -29.74
N LYS A 149 13.55 -33.70 -29.50
CA LYS A 149 14.53 -33.91 -30.59
C LYS A 149 14.41 -35.29 -31.23
N ASN A 150 13.99 -36.29 -30.47
CA ASN A 150 13.96 -37.68 -30.91
C ASN A 150 12.71 -38.06 -31.73
N SER A 151 11.67 -37.22 -31.76
CA SER A 151 10.44 -37.48 -32.53
C SER A 151 10.56 -37.16 -34.01
N ASN A 152 11.65 -36.53 -34.46
CA ASN A 152 11.84 -36.12 -35.86
C ASN A 152 12.72 -37.07 -36.68
N THR A 153 13.13 -38.22 -36.13
CA THR A 153 14.06 -39.16 -36.80
C THR A 153 13.41 -40.49 -37.20
N GLN A 154 12.10 -40.67 -37.00
CA GLN A 154 11.40 -41.91 -37.34
C GLN A 154 10.69 -41.91 -38.71
N ASP A 155 10.73 -40.79 -39.45
CA ASP A 155 10.09 -40.68 -40.77
C ASP A 155 11.11 -40.41 -41.91
N LEU A 156 12.11 -41.27 -42.06
CA LEU A 156 12.91 -41.42 -43.30
C LEU A 156 13.23 -42.89 -43.57
#